data_AF-A0AA43BF90-F1
#
_entry.id   AF-A0AA43BF90-F1
#
_cell.length_a   1.000
_cell.length_b   1.000
_cell.length_c   1.000
_cell.angle_alpha   90.00
_cell.angle_beta   90.00
_cell.angle_gamma   90.00
#
_symmetry.space_group_name_H-M   'P 1'
#
loop_
_entity.id
_entity.type
_entity.pdbx_description
1 polymer ?
#
loop_
_entity_poly.entity_id
_entity_poly.type
_entity_poly.pdbx_seq_one_letter_code
_entity_poly.pdbx_strand_id
1 'polypeptide(L)' 'MRNQLDIFDHDPARMAAANRAAAERALHDVQFTATVRQERHEYYLGEAERWEHLAAHSARSTNSKDMQA' A
#
# COMPACT_ATOMS: atom_id res chain seq x y z
N MET A 1 28.82 -0.69 4.89
CA MET A 1 28.00 -1.22 6.00
C MET A 1 26.61 -1.48 5.45
N ARG A 2 26.06 -2.68 5.71
CA ARG A 2 24.77 -3.16 5.19
C ARG A 2 23.67 -2.22 5.68
N ASN A 3 22.98 -1.54 4.76
CA ASN A 3 21.70 -0.90 5.06
C ASN A 3 20.71 -2.03 5.33
N GLN A 4 20.68 -2.48 6.58
CA GLN A 4 19.65 -3.34 7.10
C GLN A 4 18.35 -2.53 7.01
N LEU A 5 17.67 -2.73 5.87
CA LEU A 5 16.25 -3.04 5.90
C LEU A 5 15.41 -1.86 6.45
N ASP A 6 14.97 -1.00 5.52
CA ASP A 6 13.83 -0.08 5.63
C ASP A 6 12.48 -0.80 5.96
N ILE A 7 12.50 -1.91 6.71
CA ILE A 7 11.30 -2.66 7.15
C ILE A 7 10.44 -1.83 8.10
N PHE A 8 10.96 -0.73 8.65
CA PHE A 8 10.19 0.15 9.53
C PHE A 8 9.73 1.45 8.85
N ASP A 9 10.19 1.72 7.62
CA ASP A 9 9.66 2.80 6.77
C ASP A 9 8.54 2.27 5.86
N HIS A 10 7.67 1.41 6.43
CA HIS A 10 6.36 1.11 5.87
C HIS A 10 5.46 2.33 6.03
N ASP A 11 5.83 3.43 5.36
CA ASP A 11 4.93 4.55 5.16
C ASP A 11 3.65 3.99 4.51
N PRO A 12 2.51 3.96 5.23
CA PRO A 12 1.29 3.35 4.71
C PRO A 12 0.82 4.07 3.44
N ALA A 13 1.13 5.35 3.26
CA ALA A 13 0.81 6.07 2.02
C ALA A 13 1.68 5.57 0.85
N ARG A 14 2.96 5.33 1.10
CA ARG A 14 3.87 4.75 0.10
C ARG A 14 3.49 3.31 -0.26
N MET A 15 3.04 2.52 0.72
CA MET A 15 2.51 1.16 0.50
C MET A 15 1.20 1.18 -0.30
N ALA A 16 0.28 2.11 0.00
CA ALA A 16 -0.92 2.30 -0.79
C ALA A 16 -0.61 2.63 -2.26
N ALA A 17 0.32 3.56 -2.50
CA ALA A 17 0.74 3.93 -3.84
C ALA A 17 1.40 2.77 -4.60
N ALA A 18 2.27 1.99 -3.94
CA ALA A 18 2.91 0.83 -4.53
C ALA A 18 1.90 -0.25 -4.94
N ASN A 19 0.90 -0.52 -4.09
CA ASN A 19 -0.16 -1.47 -4.39
C ASN A 19 -1.07 -0.99 -5.53
N ARG A 20 -1.38 0.31 -5.63
CA ARG A 20 -2.10 0.85 -6.79
C ARG A 20 -1.33 0.66 -8.10
N ALA A 21 -0.04 0.96 -8.11
CA ALA A 21 0.80 0.74 -9.28
C ALA A 21 0.86 -0.75 -9.67
N ALA A 22 0.91 -1.65 -8.67
CA ALA A 22 0.86 -3.10 -8.90
C ALA A 22 -0.49 -3.56 -9.46
N ALA A 23 -1.62 -2.98 -8.99
CA ALA A 23 -2.95 -3.28 -9.50
C ALA A 23 -3.08 -2.92 -10.99
N GLU A 24 -2.63 -1.73 -11.39
CA GLU A 24 -2.60 -1.32 -12.79
C GLU A 24 -1.70 -2.24 -13.62
N ARG A 25 -0.52 -2.57 -13.09
CA ARG A 25 0.41 -3.46 -13.79
C ARG A 25 -0.16 -4.86 -13.99
N ALA A 26 -0.90 -5.38 -13.02
CA ALA A 26 -1.49 -6.72 -13.08
C ALA A 26 -2.42 -6.89 -14.31
N LEU A 27 -3.14 -5.84 -14.72
CA LEU A 27 -3.97 -5.86 -15.93
C LEU A 27 -3.17 -6.02 -17.23
N HIS A 28 -1.86 -5.75 -17.20
CA HIS A 28 -0.99 -5.81 -18.37
C HIS A 28 0.00 -6.98 -18.34
N ASP A 29 -0.02 -7.82 -17.31
CA ASP A 29 0.87 -8.97 -17.18
C ASP A 29 0.46 -10.11 -18.12
N VAL A 30 0.93 -10.03 -19.37
CA VAL A 30 0.58 -10.95 -20.47
C VAL A 30 0.89 -12.42 -20.20
N GLN A 31 1.73 -12.74 -19.21
CA GLN A 31 1.98 -14.11 -18.78
C GLN A 31 0.76 -14.76 -18.08
N PHE A 32 -0.25 -13.99 -17.69
CA PHE A 32 -1.46 -14.49 -17.04
C PHE A 32 -2.70 -14.40 -17.94
N THR A 33 -3.66 -15.29 -17.70
CA THR A 33 -4.97 -15.23 -18.35
C THR A 33 -5.71 -13.95 -17.94
N ALA A 34 -6.69 -13.53 -18.73
CA ALA A 34 -7.49 -12.33 -18.42
C ALA A 34 -8.14 -12.42 -17.02
N THR A 35 -8.68 -13.58 -16.66
CA THR A 35 -9.27 -13.82 -15.32
C THR A 35 -8.24 -13.64 -14.21
N VAL A 36 -7.06 -14.26 -14.35
CA VAL A 36 -6.01 -14.17 -13.31
C VAL A 36 -5.45 -12.74 -13.20
N ARG A 37 -5.37 -12.01 -14.32
CA ARG A 37 -5.00 -10.58 -14.30
C ARG A 37 -6.01 -9.74 -13.52
N GLN A 38 -7.30 -10.01 -13.70
CA GLN A 38 -8.38 -9.34 -12.99
C GLN A 38 -8.36 -9.66 -11.49
N GLU A 39 -8.22 -10.93 -11.12
CA GLU A 39 -8.10 -11.36 -9.71
C GLU A 39 -6.89 -10.70 -9.02
N ARG A 40 -5.75 -10.63 -9.70
CA ARG A 40 -4.55 -9.94 -9.19
C ARG A 40 -4.77 -8.44 -9.04
N HIS A 41 -5.43 -7.81 -10.01
CA HIS A 41 -5.78 -6.40 -9.93
C HIS A 41 -6.64 -6.12 -8.69
N GLU A 42 -7.71 -6.89 -8.49
CA GLU A 42 -8.61 -6.77 -7.34
C GLU A 42 -7.89 -7.00 -6.01
N TYR A 43 -6.99 -7.97 -5.96
CA TYR A 43 -6.16 -8.23 -4.78
C TYR A 43 -5.31 -7.01 -4.40
N TYR A 44 -4.54 -6.45 -5.35
CA TYR A 44 -3.68 -5.31 -5.09
C TYR A 44 -4.48 -4.03 -4.81
N LEU A 45 -5.65 -3.87 -5.44
CA LEU A 45 -6.54 -2.76 -5.15
C LEU A 45 -7.04 -2.82 -3.69
N GLY A 46 -7.48 -3.99 -3.24
CA GLY A 46 -7.90 -4.19 -1.86
C GLY A 46 -6.76 -4.03 -0.83
N GLU A 47 -5.53 -4.42 -1.17
CA GLU A 47 -4.34 -4.09 -0.36
C GLU A 47 -4.13 -2.57 -0.29
N ALA A 48 -4.21 -1.86 -1.42
CA ALA A 48 -4.03 -0.41 -1.44
C ALA A 48 -5.02 0.29 -0.51
N GLU A 49 -6.31 -0.07 -0.58
CA GLU A 49 -7.35 0.47 0.30
C GLU A 49 -7.06 0.23 1.79
N ARG A 50 -6.58 -0.97 2.15
CA ARG A 50 -6.16 -1.28 3.54
C ARG A 50 -5.05 -0.35 4.01
N TRP A 51 -4.03 -0.13 3.17
CA TRP A 51 -2.92 0.76 3.48
C TRP A 51 -3.35 2.22 3.58
N GLU A 52 -4.30 2.67 2.76
CA GLU A 52 -4.86 4.02 2.86
C GLU A 52 -5.64 4.25 4.15
N HIS A 53 -6.44 3.27 4.57
CA HIS A 53 -7.11 3.33 5.85
C HIS A 53 -6.09 3.42 6.99
N LEU A 54 -5.00 2.65 6.93
CA LEU A 54 -3.93 2.72 7.90
C LEU A 54 -3.21 4.08 7.88
N ALA A 55 -2.91 4.63 6.70
CA ALA A 55 -2.32 5.96 6.54
C ALA A 55 -3.19 7.05 7.19
N ALA A 56 -4.49 7.00 6.91
CA ALA A 56 -5.45 7.94 7.47
C ALA A 56 -5.57 7.81 9.00
N HIS A 57 -5.49 6.60 9.56
CA HIS A 57 -5.47 6.38 11.00
C HIS A 57 -4.17 6.86 11.65
N SER A 58 -3.02 6.57 11.06
CA SER A 58 -1.71 7.02 11.56
C SER A 58 -1.59 8.54 11.60
N ALA A 59 -2.04 9.23 10.54
CA ALA A 59 -2.04 10.70 10.49
C ALA A 59 -2.97 11.34 11.55
N ARG A 60 -4.07 10.67 11.92
CA ARG A 60 -4.95 11.13 13.01
C ARG A 60 -4.34 10.90 14.40
N SER A 61 -3.60 9.80 14.57
CA SER A 61 -3.00 9.45 15.86
C SER A 61 -1.79 10.31 16.22
N THR A 62 -1.07 10.87 15.25
CA THR A 62 0.01 11.84 15.50
C THR A 62 -0.57 13.19 15.94
N ASN A 63 -1.64 13.67 15.32
CA ASN A 63 -2.25 14.97 15.65
C ASN A 63 -2.92 15.01 17.04
N SER A 64 -3.25 13.85 17.63
CA SER A 64 -3.90 13.77 18.94
C SER A 64 -2.90 13.71 20.11
N LYS A 65 -1.61 13.45 19.84
CA LYS A 65 -0.56 13.42 20.88
C LYS A 65 0.04 14.80 21.17
N ASP A 66 -0.16 15.77 20.29
CA ASP A 66 0.36 17.15 20.44
C ASP A 66 -0.61 18.11 21.16
N MET A 67 -1.77 17.61 21.62
CA MET A 67 -2.77 18.40 22.37
C MET A 67 -2.82 18.00 23.86
N GLN A 68 -1.67 17.69 24.44
CA GLN A 68 -1.46 17.68 25.90
C GLN A 68 -0.08 18.30 26.19
N ALA A 69 -0.04 19.63 26.23
CA ALA A 69 1.05 20.42 26.79
C ALA A 69 0.45 21.46 27.76
#